data_AF-A0A946QLR0-F1
#
_entry.id   AF-A0A946QLR0-F1
#
_cell.length_a   1.000
_cell.length_b   1.000
_cell.length_c   1.000
_cell.angle_alpha   90.00
_cell.angle_beta   90.00
_cell.angle_gamma   90.00
#
_symmetry.space_group_name_H-M   'P 1'
#
loop_
_entity.id
_entity.type
_entity.pdbx_description
1 polymer ?
#
loop_
_entity_poly.entity_id
_entity_poly.type
_entity_poly.pdbx_seq_one_letter_code
_entity_poly.pdbx_strand_id
1 'polypeptide(L)' 'MTSGELRLAAMGLLARREHGSQELLVKLRQRFRRRACPDEQVQDVLTTLTKEGLLSDERFALSTVRQLVSRGYGP' A
#
# COMPACT_ATOMS: atom_id res chain seq x y z
N MET A 1 9.90 4.97 16.04
CA MET A 1 9.56 5.41 14.66
C MET A 1 8.63 6.60 14.75
N THR A 2 8.67 7.51 13.78
CA THR A 2 7.67 8.58 13.68
C THR A 2 6.64 8.25 12.60
N SER A 3 5.41 8.76 12.75
CA SER A 3 4.35 8.63 11.72
C SER A 3 4.80 9.16 10.35
N GLY A 4 5.67 10.19 10.34
CA GLY A 4 6.25 10.76 9.12
C GLY A 4 7.13 9.78 8.33
N GLU A 5 7.99 9.00 8.99
CA GLU A 5 8.80 7.98 8.31
C GLU A 5 7.93 6.88 7.67
N LEU A 6 6.84 6.50 8.33
CA LEU A 6 5.91 5.47 7.86
C LEU A 6 5.14 5.96 6.64
N ARG A 7 4.64 7.20 6.68
CA ARG A 7 3.97 7.87 5.56
C ARG A 7 4.91 8.02 4.37
N LEU A 8 6.16 8.43 4.58
CA LEU A 8 7.16 8.55 3.51
C LEU A 8 7.43 7.20 2.83
N ALA A 9 7.56 6.12 3.62
CA ALA A 9 7.75 4.78 3.08
C ALA A 9 6.53 4.31 2.27
N ALA A 10 5.31 4.57 2.76
CA ALA A 10 4.07 4.23 2.07
C ALA A 10 3.91 5.02 0.76
N MET A 11 4.15 6.34 0.79
CA MET A 11 4.14 7.18 -0.41
C MET A 11 5.18 6.74 -1.43
N GLY A 12 6.38 6.34 -1.00
CA GLY A 12 7.41 5.82 -1.89
C GLY A 12 7.02 4.50 -2.59
N LEU A 13 6.14 3.70 -1.99
CA LEU A 13 5.55 2.53 -2.64
C LEU A 13 4.48 2.95 -3.66
N LEU A 14 3.54 3.79 -3.23
CA LEU A 14 2.44 4.30 -4.06
C LEU A 14 2.94 5.06 -5.31
N ALA A 15 4.04 5.79 -5.19
CA ALA A 15 4.63 6.54 -6.30
C ALA A 15 5.10 5.64 -7.47
N ARG A 16 5.30 4.35 -7.26
CA ARG A 16 5.76 3.42 -8.30
C ARG A 16 4.63 2.71 -9.04
N ARG A 17 3.51 2.46 -8.37
CA ARG A 17 2.31 1.82 -8.89
C ARG A 17 1.18 1.88 -7.86
N GLU A 18 -0.04 1.62 -8.32
CA GLU A 18 -1.17 1.32 -7.43
C GLU A 18 -0.83 0.10 -6.56
N HIS A 19 -1.20 0.18 -5.29
CA HIS A 19 -1.02 -0.89 -4.31
C HIS A 19 -2.34 -1.09 -3.57
N GLY A 20 -2.63 -2.34 -3.20
CA GLY A 20 -3.74 -2.63 -2.30
C GLY A 20 -3.38 -2.30 -0.85
N SER A 21 -4.38 -2.02 -0.04
CA SER A 21 -4.27 -1.72 1.40
C SER A 21 -3.57 -2.84 2.17
N GLN A 22 -3.97 -4.09 1.92
CA GLN A 22 -3.35 -5.29 2.50
C GLN A 22 -1.90 -5.49 2.02
N GLU A 23 -1.62 -5.23 0.75
CA GLU A 23 -0.25 -5.33 0.20
C GLU A 23 0.68 -4.30 0.86
N LEU A 24 0.21 -3.06 1.00
CA LEU A 24 0.93 -1.99 1.68
C LEU A 24 1.16 -2.31 3.15
N LEU A 25 0.15 -2.81 3.86
CA LEU A 25 0.26 -3.24 5.25
C LEU A 25 1.39 -4.26 5.41
N VAL A 26 1.39 -5.33 4.61
CA VAL A 26 2.42 -6.39 4.67
C VAL A 26 3.80 -5.83 4.36
N LYS A 27 3.94 -4.99 3.32
CA LYS A 27 5.21 -4.37 2.93
C LYS A 27 5.77 -3.45 4.01
N LEU A 28 4.92 -2.65 4.65
CA LEU A 28 5.32 -1.75 5.73
C LEU A 28 5.71 -2.54 6.98
N ARG A 29 4.93 -3.55 7.37
CA ARG A 29 5.28 -4.47 8.47
C ARG A 29 6.62 -5.16 8.24
N GLN A 30 6.85 -5.67 7.03
CA GLN A 30 8.12 -6.32 6.68
C GLN A 30 9.30 -5.35 6.72
N ARG A 31 9.13 -4.13 6.19
CA ARG A 31 10.16 -3.08 6.19
C ARG A 31 10.53 -2.63 7.60
N PHE A 32 9.55 -2.53 8.49
CA PHE A 32 9.72 -2.02 9.85
C PHE A 32 9.72 -3.09 10.94
N ARG A 33 9.82 -4.38 10.58
CA ARG A 33 9.83 -5.52 11.51
C ARG A 33 10.82 -5.41 12.67
N ARG A 34 11.96 -4.72 12.45
CA ARG A 34 13.02 -4.52 13.45
C ARG A 34 12.79 -3.30 14.35
N ARG A 35 11.81 -2.45 14.05
CA ARG A 35 11.61 -1.14 14.69
C ARG A 35 10.42 -1.09 15.68
N ALA A 36 9.91 -2.24 16.13
CA ALA A 36 8.78 -2.34 17.06
C ALA A 36 7.62 -1.40 16.67
N CYS A 37 7.14 -1.54 15.42
CA CYS A 37 6.06 -0.71 14.90
C CYS A 37 4.71 -1.34 15.29
N PRO A 38 3.84 -0.63 16.03
CA PRO A 38 2.51 -1.13 16.33
C PRO A 38 1.64 -1.15 15.08
N ASP A 39 0.91 -2.25 14.88
CA ASP A 39 0.07 -2.45 13.70
C ASP A 39 -1.02 -1.36 13.59
N GLU A 40 -1.52 -0.83 14.71
CA GLU A 40 -2.46 0.29 14.76
C GLU A 40 -1.91 1.55 14.07
N GLN A 41 -0.64 1.88 14.29
CA GLN A 41 -0.03 3.06 13.68
C GLN A 41 0.12 2.92 12.16
N VAL A 42 0.35 1.68 11.68
CA VAL A 42 0.33 1.39 10.24
C VAL A 42 -1.08 1.54 9.69
N GLN A 43 -2.08 1.01 10.39
CA GLN A 43 -3.47 1.09 9.98
C GLN A 43 -3.97 2.54 9.92
N ASP A 44 -3.58 3.39 10.88
CA ASP A 44 -3.89 4.81 10.89
C ASP A 44 -3.33 5.53 9.66
N VAL A 45 -2.04 5.31 9.35
CA VAL A 45 -1.42 5.91 8.16
C VAL A 45 -2.10 5.45 6.88
N LEU A 46 -2.42 4.15 6.76
CA LEU A 46 -3.15 3.64 5.59
C LEU A 46 -4.54 4.27 5.47
N THR A 47 -5.25 4.40 6.58
CA THR A 47 -6.57 5.03 6.64
C THR A 47 -6.50 6.50 6.20
N THR A 48 -5.49 7.24 6.65
CA THR A 48 -5.24 8.62 6.19
C THR A 48 -4.96 8.67 4.69
N LEU A 49 -4.11 7.78 4.17
CA LEU A 49 -3.80 7.74 2.73
C LEU A 49 -5.01 7.37 1.87
N THR A 50 -5.90 6.51 2.37
CA THR A 50 -7.18 6.21 1.70
C THR A 50 -8.11 7.42 1.71
N LYS A 51 -8.23 8.12 2.85
CA LYS A 51 -9.03 9.36 2.96
C LYS A 51 -8.50 10.47 2.05
N GLU A 52 -7.19 10.55 1.88
CA GLU A 52 -6.54 11.48 0.95
C GLU A 52 -6.63 11.05 -0.53
N GLY A 53 -7.23 9.89 -0.83
CA GLY A 53 -7.37 9.37 -2.20
C GLY A 53 -6.05 8.86 -2.81
N LEU A 54 -4.99 8.75 -2.01
CA LEU A 54 -3.68 8.25 -2.43
C LEU A 54 -3.66 6.72 -2.51
N LEU A 55 -4.42 6.05 -1.64
CA LEU A 55 -4.59 4.60 -1.62
C LEU A 55 -6.01 4.23 -2.04
N SER A 56 -6.15 3.37 -3.05
CA SER A 56 -7.44 2.87 -3.52
C SER A 56 -7.34 1.41 -3.96
N ASP A 57 -8.07 0.53 -3.25
CA ASP A 57 -8.14 -0.89 -3.57
C ASP A 57 -8.85 -1.14 -4.92
N GLU A 58 -9.77 -0.26 -5.31
CA GLU A 58 -10.42 -0.29 -6.61
C GLU A 58 -9.43 -0.02 -7.75
N ARG A 59 -8.62 1.05 -7.64
CA ARG A 59 -7.58 1.35 -8.65
C ARG A 59 -6.57 0.21 -8.74
N PHE A 60 -6.20 -0.37 -7.60
CA PHE A 60 -5.31 -1.52 -7.54
C PHE A 60 -5.90 -2.76 -8.25
N ALA A 61 -7.17 -3.10 -7.98
CA ALA A 61 -7.84 -4.22 -8.63
C ALA A 61 -7.92 -4.03 -10.15
N LEU A 62 -8.30 -2.84 -10.61
CA LEU A 62 -8.38 -2.51 -12.04
C LEU A 62 -7.00 -2.60 -12.72
N SER A 63 -5.95 -2.07 -12.07
CA SER A 63 -4.58 -2.17 -12.58
C SER A 63 -4.12 -3.63 -12.70
N THR A 64 -4.44 -4.45 -11.69
CA THR A 64 -4.10 -5.88 -11.67
C THR A 64 -4.82 -6.64 -12.77
N VAL A 65 -6.12 -6.43 -12.95
CA VAL A 65 -6.91 -7.06 -14.03
C VAL A 65 -6.35 -6.69 -15.39
N ARG A 66 -6.08 -5.39 -15.64
CA ARG A 66 -5.45 -4.93 -16.89
C ARG A 66 -4.12 -5.66 -17.14
N GLN A 67 -3.29 -5.79 -16.10
CA GLN A 67 -2.00 -6.46 -16.21
C GLN A 67 -2.13 -7.96 -16.52
N LEU A 68 -3.13 -8.65 -15.94
CA LEU A 68 -3.40 -10.06 -16.21
C LEU A 68 -3.89 -10.28 -17.65
N VAL A 69 -4.84 -9.45 -18.09
CA VAL A 69 -5.37 -9.47 -19.47
C VAL A 69 -4.24 -9.22 -20.48
N SER A 70 -3.38 -8.23 -20.24
CA SER A 70 -2.23 -7.95 -21.12
C SER A 70 -1.20 -9.08 -21.19
N ARG A 71 -1.20 -10.01 -20.22
CA ARG A 71 -0.28 -11.16 -20.18
C ARG A 71 -0.86 -12.41 -20.86
N GLY A 72 -2.03 -12.32 -21.47
CA GLY A 72 -2.66 -13.44 -22.18
C GLY A 72 -3.33 -14.47 -21.27
N TYR A 73 -3.44 -14.18 -19.97
CA TYR A 73 -4.33 -14.93 -19.09
C TYR A 73 -5.75 -14.39 -19.30
N GLY A 74 -6.47 -15.01 -20.23
CA GLY A 74 -7.91 -14.79 -20.40
C GLY A 74 -8.70 -15.30 -19.18
N PRO A 75 -9.94 -14.82 -18.99
CA PRO A 75 -10.81 -15.21 -17.87
C PRO A 75 -11.12 -16.70 -17.86
#